data_AF-A0A966QVM0-F1
#
_entry.id   AF-A0A966QVM0-F1
#
_cell.length_a   1.000
_cell.length_b   1.000
_cell.length_c   1.000
_cell.angle_alpha   90.00
_cell.angle_beta   90.00
_cell.angle_gamma   90.00
#
_symmetry.space_group_name_H-M   'P 1'
#
loop_
_entity.id
_entity.type
_entity.pdbx_description
1 polymer ?
#
loop_
_entity_poly.entity_id
_entity_poly.type
_entity_poly.pdbx_seq_one_letter_code
_entity_poly.pdbx_strand_id
1 'polypeptide(L)'
;MPYLIPDDGDTTVQHRELDLPWSGIGGMGVNNLAARLLLALLPPTGGFFRLTGDELDNAMAEADLRQRGAKEADIAQLRQEIEKGLAVLERAVGREIEVTNDRVALFEALMHLIVGGVVLLYRRNVGMKVFHLRRHVLLRDPMGAPVEGVTCETYLYASLDPKLRNVLDEVDNRDGKSEQDSSRRDSRQVDV
;
A
#
# COMPACT_ATOMS: atom_id res chain seq x y z
N MET A 1 4.16 20.96 -3.32
CA MET A 1 2.93 20.80 -4.12
C MET A 1 1.76 20.88 -3.18
N PRO A 2 1.05 22.01 -3.13
CA PRO A 2 0.02 22.26 -2.12
C PRO A 2 -1.10 21.21 -2.07
N TYR A 3 -1.39 20.57 -3.20
CA TYR A 3 -2.48 19.59 -3.30
C TYR A 3 -2.21 18.25 -2.59
N LEU A 4 -0.96 17.94 -2.23
CA LEU A 4 -0.66 16.63 -1.61
C LEU A 4 -1.21 16.55 -0.18
N ILE A 5 -1.11 17.63 0.60
CA ILE A 5 -1.55 17.64 2.00
C ILE A 5 -2.44 18.89 2.20
N PRO A 6 -3.71 18.83 1.74
CA PRO A 6 -4.68 19.94 1.86
C PRO A 6 -5.12 20.18 3.31
N ASP A 7 -5.39 21.43 3.71
CA ASP A 7 -5.79 21.85 5.06
C ASP A 7 -7.14 21.30 5.56
N ASP A 8 -7.31 21.18 6.88
CA ASP A 8 -8.43 20.43 7.49
C ASP A 8 -9.77 21.08 7.14
N GLY A 9 -10.73 20.26 6.68
CA GLY A 9 -12.07 20.68 6.24
C GLY A 9 -12.33 20.59 4.72
N ASP A 10 -11.32 20.23 3.93
CA ASP A 10 -11.32 20.32 2.46
C ASP A 10 -12.22 19.31 1.70
N THR A 11 -12.91 18.40 2.38
CA THR A 11 -13.86 17.47 1.70
C THR A 11 -15.20 18.10 1.36
N THR A 12 -15.52 19.29 1.88
CA THR A 12 -16.86 19.89 1.78
C THR A 12 -16.96 21.15 0.92
N VAL A 13 -15.85 21.82 0.59
CA VAL A 13 -15.87 23.09 -0.17
C VAL A 13 -15.38 22.84 -1.60
N GLN A 14 -16.32 22.70 -2.53
CA GLN A 14 -16.06 22.27 -3.91
C GLN A 14 -15.17 23.20 -4.76
N HIS A 15 -14.79 24.38 -4.26
CA HIS A 15 -13.91 25.31 -4.99
C HIS A 15 -13.09 26.16 -4.00
N ARG A 16 -11.88 25.71 -3.67
CA ARG A 16 -10.89 26.55 -2.99
C ARG A 16 -9.60 26.56 -3.80
N GLU A 17 -9.11 27.76 -4.08
CA GLU A 17 -7.80 27.94 -4.70
C GLU A 17 -6.74 27.61 -3.66
N LEU A 18 -5.88 26.64 -3.97
CA LEU A 18 -4.73 26.34 -3.12
C LEU A 18 -3.69 27.44 -3.31
N ASP A 19 -3.13 27.94 -2.21
CA ASP A 19 -2.06 28.92 -2.27
C ASP A 19 -0.84 28.31 -2.98
N LEU A 20 -0.60 28.79 -4.19
CA LEU A 20 0.52 28.35 -5.00
C LEU A 20 1.77 29.16 -4.62
N PRO A 21 2.92 28.49 -4.43
CA PRO A 21 4.17 29.20 -4.21
C PRO A 21 4.55 30.01 -5.47
N TRP A 22 5.28 31.10 -5.28
CA TRP A 22 5.77 31.96 -6.37
C TRP A 22 6.62 31.23 -7.43
N SER A 23 7.19 30.07 -7.10
CA SER A 23 8.01 29.27 -8.02
C SER A 23 7.60 27.80 -8.06
N GLY A 24 7.65 27.20 -9.25
CA GLY A 24 7.37 25.77 -9.48
C GLY A 24 8.55 24.83 -9.26
N ILE A 25 9.74 25.35 -8.90
CA ILE A 25 10.99 24.58 -8.82
C ILE A 25 10.88 23.44 -7.80
N GLY A 26 10.28 23.70 -6.63
CA GLY A 26 10.06 22.68 -5.61
C GLY A 26 9.13 21.57 -6.08
N GLY A 27 8.04 21.91 -6.77
CA GLY A 27 7.11 20.92 -7.32
C GLY A 27 7.76 20.03 -8.38
N MET A 28 8.52 20.62 -9.30
CA MET A 28 9.29 19.88 -10.30
C MET A 28 10.36 18.99 -9.67
N GLY A 29 11.06 19.48 -8.63
CA GLY A 29 12.09 18.73 -7.92
C GLY A 29 11.55 17.45 -7.28
N VAL A 30 10.43 17.56 -6.54
CA VAL A 30 9.79 16.40 -5.90
C VAL A 30 9.29 15.42 -6.96
N ASN A 31 8.64 15.90 -8.02
CA ASN A 31 8.12 15.05 -9.09
C ASN A 31 9.25 14.27 -9.80
N ASN A 32 10.36 14.95 -10.11
CA ASN A 32 11.51 14.32 -10.74
C ASN A 32 12.20 13.31 -9.82
N LEU A 33 12.30 13.61 -8.52
CA LEU A 33 12.88 12.70 -7.53
C LEU A 33 12.01 11.44 -7.38
N ALA A 34 10.70 11.59 -7.21
CA ALA A 34 9.77 10.47 -7.11
C ALA A 34 9.79 9.60 -8.37
N ALA A 35 9.83 10.20 -9.56
CA ALA A 35 9.90 9.47 -10.82
C ALA A 35 11.19 8.64 -10.93
N ARG A 36 12.34 9.22 -10.55
CA ARG A 36 13.62 8.50 -10.56
C ARG A 36 13.69 7.40 -9.52
N LEU A 37 13.16 7.64 -8.32
CA LEU A 37 13.07 6.62 -7.27
C LEU A 37 12.16 5.47 -7.69
N LEU A 38 11.02 5.76 -8.31
CA LEU A 38 10.13 4.73 -8.84
C LEU A 38 10.85 3.86 -9.86
N LEU A 39 11.54 4.47 -10.84
CA LEU A 39 12.29 3.71 -11.85
C LEU A 39 13.43 2.88 -11.26
N ALA A 40 14.03 3.33 -10.15
CA ALA A 40 15.10 2.61 -9.48
C ALA A 40 14.58 1.44 -8.61
N LEU A 41 13.46 1.65 -7.89
CA LEU A 41 12.86 0.64 -7.01
C LEU A 41 12.03 -0.40 -7.78
N LEU A 42 11.32 0.06 -8.80
CA LEU A 42 10.48 -0.74 -9.68
C LEU A 42 10.80 -0.33 -11.13
N PRO A 43 11.80 -0.93 -11.78
CA PRO A 43 12.05 -0.68 -13.18
C PRO A 43 10.89 -1.19 -14.03
N PRO A 44 10.49 -0.49 -15.11
CA PRO A 44 9.41 -0.94 -16.00
C PRO A 44 9.81 -2.18 -16.81
N THR A 45 11.10 -2.39 -16.98
CA THR A 45 11.69 -3.52 -17.71
C THR A 45 12.74 -4.19 -16.82
N GLY A 46 12.52 -5.46 -16.47
CA GLY A 46 13.44 -6.27 -15.66
C GLY A 46 12.90 -6.68 -14.29
N GLY A 47 13.59 -7.62 -13.63
CA GLY A 47 13.28 -8.02 -12.26
C GLY A 47 13.93 -7.05 -11.24
N PHE A 48 13.22 -6.75 -10.15
CA PHE A 48 13.70 -5.85 -9.09
C PHE A 48 14.00 -6.56 -7.77
N PHE A 49 13.70 -7.85 -7.69
CA PHE A 49 14.00 -8.71 -6.56
C PHE A 49 14.42 -10.08 -7.08
N ARG A 50 15.11 -10.85 -6.23
CA ARG A 50 15.53 -12.22 -6.49
C ARG A 50 15.12 -13.08 -5.30
N LEU A 51 14.47 -14.20 -5.57
CA LEU A 51 14.13 -15.23 -4.60
C LEU A 51 15.24 -16.28 -4.62
N THR A 52 15.88 -16.45 -3.47
CA THR A 52 16.85 -17.51 -3.22
C THR A 52 16.27 -18.46 -2.19
N GLY A 53 16.38 -19.77 -2.42
CA GLY A 53 16.03 -20.75 -1.40
C GLY A 53 16.95 -20.62 -0.18
N ASP A 54 16.46 -20.99 1.00
CA ASP A 54 17.27 -20.99 2.20
C ASP A 54 18.45 -21.96 2.03
N GLU A 55 19.66 -21.48 2.34
CA GLU A 55 20.90 -22.23 2.16
C GLU A 55 20.90 -23.49 3.04
N LEU A 56 20.26 -23.44 4.21
CA LEU A 56 20.20 -24.56 5.14
C LEU A 56 19.29 -25.68 4.63
N ASP A 57 18.10 -25.33 4.16
CA ASP A 57 17.13 -26.29 3.64
C ASP A 57 17.65 -26.96 2.35
N ASN A 58 18.30 -26.18 1.49
CA ASN A 58 18.97 -26.71 0.31
C ASN A 58 20.09 -27.68 0.70
N ALA A 59 20.94 -27.33 1.68
CA ALA A 59 22.00 -28.21 2.15
C ALA A 59 21.48 -29.51 2.79
N MET A 60 20.35 -29.46 3.50
CA MET A 60 19.71 -30.66 4.05
C MET A 60 19.14 -31.57 2.95
N ALA A 61 18.44 -31.00 1.97
CA ALA A 61 17.91 -31.76 0.82
C ALA A 61 19.03 -32.45 0.03
N GLU A 62 20.18 -31.77 -0.12
CA GLU A 62 21.36 -32.33 -0.75
C GLU A 62 22.03 -33.42 0.08
N ALA A 63 22.10 -33.25 1.41
CA ALA A 63 22.63 -34.26 2.31
C ALA A 63 21.78 -35.54 2.27
N ASP A 64 20.46 -35.42 2.23
CA ASP A 64 19.53 -36.54 2.10
C ASP A 64 19.70 -37.26 0.75
N LEU A 65 19.91 -36.53 -0.33
CA LEU A 65 20.18 -37.10 -1.65
C LEU A 65 21.53 -37.80 -1.72
N ARG A 66 22.57 -37.24 -1.09
CA ARG A 66 23.88 -37.88 -0.96
C ARG A 66 23.81 -39.15 -0.13
N GLN A 67 23.03 -39.16 0.96
CA GLN A 67 22.80 -40.36 1.78
C GLN A 67 22.06 -41.46 1.00
N ARG A 68 21.17 -41.09 0.07
CA ARG A 68 20.46 -42.03 -0.82
C ARG A 68 21.31 -42.51 -2.01
N GLY A 69 22.58 -42.09 -2.11
CA GLY A 69 23.51 -42.49 -3.17
C GLY A 69 23.27 -41.82 -4.52
N ALA A 70 22.58 -40.69 -4.55
CA ALA A 70 22.38 -39.91 -5.77
C ALA A 70 23.72 -39.37 -6.29
N LYS A 71 23.89 -39.30 -7.62
CA LYS A 71 25.12 -38.77 -8.21
C LYS A 71 25.13 -37.24 -8.05
N GLU A 72 26.32 -36.65 -8.05
CA GLU A 72 26.47 -35.18 -8.00
C GLU A 72 25.70 -34.46 -9.13
N ALA A 73 25.49 -35.16 -10.27
CA ALA A 73 24.66 -34.69 -11.37
C ALA A 73 23.16 -34.54 -11.02
N ASP A 74 22.62 -35.44 -10.19
CA ASP A 74 21.20 -35.42 -9.80
C ASP A 74 20.92 -34.29 -8.80
N ILE A 75 21.91 -34.00 -7.94
CA ILE A 75 21.87 -32.87 -7.00
C ILE A 75 21.90 -31.53 -7.75
N ALA A 76 22.76 -31.43 -8.77
CA ALA A 76 22.82 -30.25 -9.62
C ALA A 76 21.50 -30.02 -10.39
N GLN A 77 20.83 -31.08 -10.83
CA GLN A 77 19.52 -30.99 -11.47
C GLN A 77 18.44 -30.50 -10.51
N LEU A 78 18.39 -31.00 -9.27
CA LEU A 78 17.42 -30.53 -8.29
C LEU A 78 17.58 -29.02 -8.01
N ARG A 79 18.82 -28.54 -7.83
CA ARG A 79 19.10 -27.11 -7.65
C ARG A 79 18.59 -26.30 -8.84
N GLN A 80 18.85 -26.77 -10.05
CA GLN A 80 18.40 -26.11 -11.27
C GLN A 80 16.87 -26.07 -11.37
N GLU A 81 16.17 -27.11 -10.94
CA GLU A 81 14.70 -27.13 -10.89
C GLU A 81 14.14 -26.15 -9.87
N ILE A 82 14.74 -26.06 -8.68
CA ILE A 82 14.34 -25.08 -7.64
C ILE A 82 14.55 -23.66 -8.15
N GLU A 83 15.73 -23.33 -8.68
CA GLU A 83 16.02 -22.01 -9.23
C GLU A 83 15.07 -21.65 -10.38
N LYS A 84 14.76 -22.62 -11.25
CA LYS A 84 13.79 -22.41 -12.33
C LYS A 84 12.38 -22.15 -11.80
N GLY A 85 11.95 -22.86 -10.75
CA GLY A 85 10.67 -22.65 -10.08
C GLY A 85 10.57 -21.25 -9.46
N LEU A 86 11.61 -20.84 -8.72
CA LEU A 86 11.69 -19.51 -8.12
C LEU A 86 11.69 -18.39 -9.18
N ALA A 87 12.41 -18.57 -10.29
CA ALA A 87 12.40 -17.62 -11.40
C ALA A 87 11.02 -17.49 -12.07
N VAL A 88 10.20 -18.55 -12.07
CA VAL A 88 8.81 -18.48 -12.55
C VAL A 88 7.95 -17.67 -11.59
N LEU A 89 8.13 -17.87 -10.27
CA LEU A 89 7.41 -17.14 -9.24
C LEU A 89 7.75 -15.64 -9.24
N GLU A 90 9.03 -15.29 -9.37
CA GLU A 90 9.49 -13.90 -9.53
C GLU A 90 8.76 -13.19 -10.68
N ARG A 91 8.69 -13.85 -11.84
CA ARG A 91 7.99 -13.30 -13.00
C ARG A 91 6.48 -13.24 -12.79
N ALA A 92 5.91 -14.16 -12.02
CA ALA A 92 4.48 -14.15 -11.72
C ALA A 92 4.10 -12.95 -10.83
N VAL A 93 4.86 -12.72 -9.75
CA VAL A 93 4.70 -11.56 -8.87
C VAL A 93 4.96 -10.25 -9.64
N GLY A 94 6.00 -10.21 -10.48
CA GLY A 94 6.27 -9.04 -11.33
C GLY A 94 5.09 -8.71 -12.26
N ARG A 95 4.44 -9.73 -12.86
CA ARG A 95 3.22 -9.51 -13.66
C ARG A 95 2.04 -9.05 -12.81
N GLU A 96 1.88 -9.58 -11.61
CA GLU A 96 0.78 -9.19 -10.72
C GLU A 96 0.81 -7.69 -10.43
N ILE A 97 1.99 -7.15 -10.09
CA ILE A 97 2.22 -5.72 -9.82
C ILE A 97 1.79 -4.83 -11.00
N GLU A 98 2.02 -5.29 -12.24
CA GLU A 98 1.58 -4.56 -13.43
C GLU A 98 0.06 -4.64 -13.63
N VAL A 99 -0.54 -5.81 -13.35
CA VAL A 99 -2.00 -6.01 -13.48
C VAL A 99 -2.77 -5.17 -12.47
N THR A 100 -2.26 -5.05 -11.24
CA THR A 100 -2.87 -4.26 -10.16
C THR A 100 -2.55 -2.76 -10.26
N ASN A 101 -1.70 -2.38 -11.22
CA ASN A 101 -1.26 -1.01 -11.46
C ASN A 101 -0.66 -0.33 -10.23
N ASP A 102 0.09 -1.11 -9.43
CA ASP A 102 0.62 -0.66 -8.14
C ASP A 102 1.66 0.47 -8.29
N ARG A 103 2.24 0.62 -9.48
CA ARG A 103 3.18 1.71 -9.81
C ARG A 103 2.59 3.10 -9.63
N VAL A 104 1.29 3.28 -9.93
CA VAL A 104 0.61 4.58 -9.77
C VAL A 104 0.45 4.90 -8.29
N ALA A 105 0.02 3.92 -7.49
CA ALA A 105 -0.09 4.07 -6.04
C ALA A 105 1.27 4.32 -5.38
N LEU A 106 2.32 3.63 -5.84
CA LEU A 106 3.67 3.83 -5.32
C LEU A 106 4.26 5.18 -5.73
N PHE A 107 3.96 5.69 -6.92
CA PHE A 107 4.36 7.04 -7.31
C PHE A 107 3.76 8.08 -6.36
N GLU A 108 2.46 7.98 -6.09
CA GLU A 108 1.77 8.85 -5.13
C GLU A 108 2.38 8.70 -3.71
N ALA A 109 2.64 7.47 -3.29
CA ALA A 109 3.24 7.21 -1.98
C ALA A 109 4.66 7.76 -1.84
N LEU A 110 5.48 7.70 -2.90
CA LEU A 110 6.81 8.32 -2.92
C LEU A 110 6.72 9.84 -2.82
N MET A 111 5.74 10.46 -3.47
CA MET A 111 5.50 11.90 -3.32
C MET A 111 5.17 12.29 -1.87
N HIS A 112 4.30 11.51 -1.21
CA HIS A 112 3.98 11.69 0.21
C HIS A 112 5.18 11.41 1.13
N LEU A 113 6.00 10.42 0.80
CA LEU A 113 7.19 10.10 1.58
C LEU A 113 8.25 11.21 1.48
N ILE A 114 8.43 11.82 0.30
CA ILE A 114 9.38 12.93 0.11
C ILE A 114 8.89 14.20 0.81
N VAL A 115 7.59 14.51 0.73
CA VAL A 115 7.04 15.77 1.28
C VAL A 115 6.65 15.64 2.74
N GLY A 116 5.91 14.60 3.10
CA GLY A 116 5.35 14.36 4.43
C GLY A 116 6.17 13.43 5.32
N GLY A 117 7.19 12.76 4.80
CA GLY A 117 8.10 11.90 5.59
C GLY A 117 7.52 10.55 6.03
N VAL A 118 6.21 10.34 5.88
CA VAL A 118 5.54 9.08 6.19
C VAL A 118 4.34 8.88 5.28
N VAL A 119 4.08 7.63 4.96
CA VAL A 119 2.92 7.17 4.20
C VAL A 119 2.59 5.76 4.65
N LEU A 120 1.31 5.42 4.69
CA LEU A 120 0.85 4.06 4.94
C LEU A 120 0.27 3.47 3.66
N LEU A 121 0.77 2.29 3.29
CA LEU A 121 0.31 1.55 2.11
C LEU A 121 -0.52 0.36 2.57
N TYR A 122 -1.67 0.17 1.95
CA TYR A 122 -2.54 -0.98 2.20
C TYR A 122 -2.83 -1.74 0.91
N ARG A 123 -2.34 -2.98 0.83
CA ARG A 123 -2.58 -3.86 -0.30
C ARG A 123 -3.97 -4.49 -0.14
N ARG A 124 -4.89 -4.14 -1.05
CA ARG A 124 -6.20 -4.82 -1.18
C ARG A 124 -6.06 -6.02 -2.11
N ASN A 125 -7.13 -6.76 -2.36
CA ASN A 125 -7.12 -7.79 -3.41
C ASN A 125 -6.93 -7.14 -4.79
N VAL A 126 -7.57 -5.99 -5.02
CA VAL A 126 -7.50 -5.24 -6.29
C VAL A 126 -6.76 -3.92 -6.04
N GLY A 127 -5.48 -3.88 -6.41
CA GLY A 127 -4.63 -2.69 -6.26
C GLY A 127 -4.10 -2.41 -4.85
N MET A 128 -3.38 -1.31 -4.75
CA MET A 128 -2.88 -0.72 -3.52
C MET A 128 -3.62 0.58 -3.21
N LYS A 129 -3.92 0.79 -1.92
CA LYS A 129 -4.47 2.03 -1.39
C LYS A 129 -3.39 2.81 -0.64
N VAL A 130 -3.32 4.12 -0.88
CA VAL A 130 -2.38 5.04 -0.24
C VAL A 130 -3.10 5.85 0.82
N PHE A 131 -2.63 5.75 2.06
CA PHE A 131 -3.07 6.59 3.17
C PHE A 131 -2.11 7.75 3.35
N HIS A 132 -2.65 8.94 3.15
CA HIS A 132 -1.95 10.20 3.34
C HIS A 132 -1.70 10.42 4.83
N LEU A 133 -0.75 11.28 5.19
CA LEU A 133 -0.38 11.59 6.58
C LEU A 133 -1.59 11.88 7.49
N ARG A 134 -2.61 12.54 6.98
CA ARG A 134 -3.79 12.93 7.76
C ARG A 134 -4.79 11.81 8.04
N ARG A 135 -4.69 10.70 7.30
CA ARG A 135 -5.64 9.58 7.38
C ARG A 135 -5.12 8.40 8.16
N HIS A 136 -3.93 8.51 8.76
CA HIS A 136 -3.40 7.44 9.58
C HIS A 136 -2.50 7.97 10.70
N VAL A 137 -2.47 7.24 11.80
CA VAL A 137 -1.53 7.44 12.91
C VAL A 137 -0.92 6.10 13.24
N LEU A 138 0.39 6.08 13.53
CA LEU A 138 1.12 4.88 13.91
C LEU A 138 1.81 5.11 15.26
N LEU A 139 1.48 4.26 16.23
CA LEU A 139 2.22 4.11 17.46
C LEU A 139 3.34 3.08 17.24
N ARG A 140 4.58 3.45 17.57
CA ARG A 140 5.74 2.58 17.49
C ARG A 140 6.40 2.43 18.86
N ASP A 141 6.94 1.25 19.13
CA ASP A 141 7.82 1.00 20.25
C ASP A 141 9.15 1.77 20.06
N PRO A 142 9.96 2.07 21.10
CA PRO A 142 11.24 2.76 20.94
C PRO A 142 12.23 2.03 20.01
N MET A 143 12.07 0.72 19.81
CA MET A 143 12.86 -0.07 18.85
C MET A 143 12.37 0.08 17.38
N GLY A 144 11.26 0.77 17.16
CA GLY A 144 10.69 1.07 15.84
C GLY A 144 9.63 0.10 15.33
N ALA A 145 9.34 -0.97 16.08
CA ALA A 145 8.26 -1.91 15.77
C ALA A 145 6.89 -1.23 15.89
N PRO A 146 5.97 -1.39 14.92
CA PRO A 146 4.61 -0.85 15.03
C PRO A 146 3.82 -1.60 16.10
N VAL A 147 3.20 -0.85 17.02
CA VAL A 147 2.35 -1.37 18.10
C VAL A 147 0.89 -1.28 17.69
N GLU A 148 0.47 -0.08 17.27
CA GLU A 148 -0.92 0.20 16.88
C GLU A 148 -0.95 1.16 15.70
N GLY A 149 -1.85 0.90 14.77
CA GLY A 149 -2.10 1.78 13.63
C GLY A 149 -3.57 2.04 13.49
N VAL A 150 -3.96 3.31 13.47
CA VAL A 150 -5.34 3.73 13.27
C VAL A 150 -5.43 4.44 11.93
N THR A 151 -6.37 4.02 11.10
CA THR A 151 -6.70 4.70 9.85
C THR A 151 -8.07 5.36 9.97
N CYS A 152 -8.22 6.54 9.40
CA CYS A 152 -9.50 7.25 9.32
C CYS A 152 -9.88 7.43 7.85
N GLU A 153 -11.02 6.87 7.46
CA GLU A 153 -11.56 6.95 6.11
C GLU A 153 -12.95 7.56 6.08
N THR A 154 -13.09 8.64 5.31
CA THR A 154 -14.40 9.24 5.06
C THR A 154 -15.09 8.50 3.90
N TYR A 155 -16.22 7.85 4.20
CA TYR A 155 -17.08 7.18 3.24
C TYR A 155 -18.42 7.90 3.10
N LEU A 156 -19.05 7.72 1.94
CA LEU A 156 -20.44 8.10 1.77
C LEU A 156 -21.31 7.02 2.42
N TYR A 157 -22.30 7.40 3.24
CA TYR A 157 -23.17 6.44 3.92
C TYR A 157 -23.75 5.35 2.99
N ALA A 158 -24.14 5.74 1.77
CA ALA A 158 -24.69 4.82 0.78
C ALA A 158 -23.70 3.73 0.28
N SER A 159 -22.39 4.01 0.31
CA SER A 159 -21.35 3.08 -0.18
C SER A 159 -20.80 2.15 0.90
N LEU A 160 -21.20 2.30 2.17
CA LEU A 160 -20.78 1.40 3.23
C LEU A 160 -21.39 0.00 3.08
N ASP A 161 -20.68 -1.00 3.57
CA ASP A 161 -21.24 -2.35 3.67
C ASP A 161 -22.48 -2.37 4.58
N PRO A 162 -23.49 -3.22 4.28
CA PRO A 162 -24.71 -3.31 5.08
C PRO A 162 -24.44 -3.61 6.57
N LYS A 163 -23.37 -4.36 6.87
CA LYS A 163 -22.95 -4.65 8.23
C LYS A 163 -22.53 -3.40 9.00
N LEU A 164 -21.74 -2.51 8.37
CA LEU A 164 -21.32 -1.27 9.01
C LEU A 164 -22.48 -0.28 9.16
N ARG A 165 -23.40 -0.23 8.19
CA ARG A 165 -24.61 0.61 8.28
C ARG A 165 -25.46 0.27 9.50
N ASN A 166 -25.69 -1.02 9.74
CA ASN A 166 -26.46 -1.47 10.90
C ASN A 166 -25.78 -1.07 12.22
N VAL A 167 -24.46 -1.19 12.31
CA VAL A 167 -23.70 -0.78 13.50
C VAL A 167 -23.80 0.73 13.72
N LEU A 168 -23.69 1.53 12.66
CA LEU A 168 -23.85 2.98 12.74
C LEU A 168 -25.27 3.38 13.19
N ASP A 169 -26.30 2.72 12.65
CA ASP A 169 -27.69 2.98 13.02
C ASP A 169 -27.96 2.60 14.49
N GLU A 170 -27.34 1.55 15.02
CA GLU A 170 -27.40 1.20 16.45
C GLU A 170 -26.72 2.25 17.34
N VAL A 171 -25.61 2.82 16.91
CA VAL A 171 -24.89 3.87 17.65
C VAL A 171 -25.69 5.18 17.63
N ASP A 172 -26.18 5.62 16.47
CA ASP A 172 -26.99 6.85 16.36
C ASP A 172 -28.30 6.74 17.19
N ASN A 173 -28.89 5.54 17.31
CA ASN A 173 -30.04 5.28 18.18
C ASN A 173 -29.71 5.32 19.68
N ARG A 174 -28.49 4.94 20.09
CA ARG A 174 -28.04 5.04 21.50
C ARG A 174 -27.74 6.48 21.91
N ASP A 175 -27.25 7.29 20.98
CA ASP A 175 -26.88 8.70 21.22
C ASP A 175 -28.06 9.68 21.12
N GLY A 176 -29.27 9.21 20.80
CA GLY A 176 -30.51 9.99 20.87
C GLY A 176 -30.62 11.13 19.85
N LYS A 177 -29.92 11.06 18.70
CA LYS A 177 -30.02 12.09 17.65
C LYS A 177 -31.37 11.99 16.92
N SER A 178 -32.16 13.08 16.97
CA SER A 178 -33.56 13.16 16.50
C SER A 178 -33.76 13.03 14.98
N GLU A 179 -34.92 12.47 14.59
CA GLU A 179 -35.38 12.06 13.25
C GLU A 179 -35.35 13.12 12.10
N GLN A 180 -35.00 14.39 12.37
CA GLN A 180 -34.95 15.46 11.35
C GLN A 180 -33.84 15.27 10.32
N ASP A 181 -32.82 14.45 10.62
CA ASP A 181 -31.69 14.16 9.70
C ASP A 181 -32.01 13.05 8.67
N SER A 182 -33.24 12.52 8.67
CA SER A 182 -33.65 11.39 7.82
C SER A 182 -33.69 11.70 6.32
N SER A 183 -33.85 12.97 5.93
CA SER A 183 -33.93 13.37 4.52
C SER A 183 -32.56 13.59 3.84
N ARG A 184 -31.45 13.56 4.60
CA ARG A 184 -30.07 13.77 4.10
C ARG A 184 -29.11 12.59 4.35
N ARG A 185 -29.62 11.42 4.76
CA ARG A 185 -28.77 10.28 5.17
C ARG A 185 -27.87 9.77 4.05
N ASP A 186 -28.38 9.67 2.82
CA ASP A 186 -27.62 9.07 1.71
C ASP A 186 -26.45 9.93 1.23
N SER A 187 -26.49 11.25 1.47
CA SER A 187 -25.40 12.19 1.17
C SER A 187 -24.47 12.46 2.35
N ARG A 188 -24.73 11.87 3.52
CA ARG A 188 -23.91 12.06 4.73
C ARG A 188 -22.57 11.34 4.56
N GLN A 189 -21.48 12.08 4.78
CA GLN A 189 -20.16 11.51 4.93
C GLN A 189 -19.98 11.00 6.36
N VAL A 190 -19.41 9.80 6.50
CA VAL A 190 -19.15 9.15 7.79
C VAL A 190 -17.67 8.78 7.81
N ASP A 191 -17.00 9.17 8.88
CA ASP A 191 -15.63 8.75 9.15
C ASP A 191 -15.65 7.38 9.84
N VAL A 192 -14.90 6.43 9.27
CA VAL A 192 -14.77 5.03 9.71
C VAL A 192 -13.31 4.71 9.97
#